data_AF-A0A964XW94-F1
#
_entry.id   AF-A0A964XW94-F1
#
_cell.length_a   1.000
_cell.length_b   1.000
_cell.length_c   1.000
_cell.angle_alpha   90.00
_cell.angle_beta   90.00
_cell.angle_gamma   90.00
#
_symmetry.space_group_name_H-M   'P 1'
#
loop_
_entity.id
_entity.type
_entity.pdbx_description
1 polymer ?
#
loop_
_entity_poly.entity_id
_entity_poly.type
_entity_poly.pdbx_seq_one_letter_code
_entity_poly.pdbx_strand_id
1 'polypeptide(L)'
;MTYCVGVRNRAGLVFLADSRTNAGLDQISTFRKLHRFEIPGDRVIVLLTAGNLAISQSIASNLRVMMHNPDEKSLANVPNMFSAAKLVGDTVRKVHARDADSLKDFGIEFNVNMILGGQIKGEEPRLFNVYSAGNFIEATEETPYFQIGESKYGKPILDRVIEGDLSLDEVAKCCLISMDSTIKSNLSVGLPLDLMCYENDSLTVTQHKLIDQHDPYFLSIRERWGQQLRKVFNELPNPLYWDHPPS
;
A
#
# COMPACT_ATOMS: atom_id res chain seq x y z
N MET A 1 13.31 0.97 -0.72
CA MET A 1 12.94 2.41 -0.71
C MET A 1 11.47 2.58 -1.09
N THR A 2 10.56 1.96 -0.35
CA THR A 2 9.11 2.06 -0.56
C THR A 2 8.42 1.39 0.63
N TYR A 3 7.30 1.92 1.10
CA TYR A 3 6.34 1.17 1.91
C TYR A 3 4.92 1.53 1.47
N CYS A 4 4.14 0.52 1.14
CA CYS A 4 2.70 0.67 0.89
C CYS A 4 1.92 -0.40 1.65
N VAL A 5 0.70 -0.06 2.05
CA VAL A 5 -0.25 -0.96 2.72
C VAL A 5 -1.64 -0.77 2.13
N GLY A 6 -2.32 -1.89 1.89
CA GLY A 6 -3.73 -1.95 1.56
C GLY A 6 -4.45 -2.83 2.56
N VAL A 7 -5.59 -2.37 3.08
CA VAL A 7 -6.44 -3.09 4.03
C VAL A 7 -7.84 -3.21 3.46
N ARG A 8 -8.43 -4.40 3.58
CA ARG A 8 -9.82 -4.72 3.28
C ARG A 8 -10.51 -5.13 4.56
N ASN A 9 -11.61 -4.46 4.88
CA ASN A 9 -12.50 -4.88 5.95
C ASN A 9 -13.97 -4.70 5.53
N ARG A 10 -14.90 -4.92 6.46
CA ARG A 10 -16.34 -4.80 6.19
C ARG A 10 -16.79 -3.38 5.85
N ALA A 11 -16.07 -2.35 6.27
CA ALA A 11 -16.39 -0.95 5.95
C ALA A 11 -15.87 -0.53 4.56
N GLY A 12 -14.81 -1.20 4.08
CA GLY A 12 -14.30 -1.08 2.72
C GLY A 12 -12.80 -1.24 2.61
N LEU A 13 -12.16 -0.30 1.91
CA LEU A 13 -10.73 -0.39 1.58
C LEU A 13 -9.99 0.85 2.06
N VAL A 14 -8.81 0.64 2.65
CA VAL A 14 -7.87 1.72 2.99
C VAL A 14 -6.55 1.45 2.31
N PHE A 15 -6.02 2.47 1.64
CA PHE A 15 -4.74 2.44 0.95
C PHE A 15 -3.84 3.55 1.48
N LEU A 16 -2.60 3.22 1.78
CA LEU A 16 -1.60 4.20 2.18
C LEU A 16 -0.27 3.87 1.50
N ALA A 17 0.32 4.85 0.84
CA ALA A 17 1.62 4.71 0.21
C ALA A 17 2.55 5.87 0.57
N ASP A 18 3.81 5.56 0.84
CA ASP A 18 4.88 6.55 0.87
C ASP A 18 5.28 6.98 -0.56
N SER A 19 6.09 8.03 -0.68
CA SER A 19 6.49 8.56 -2.00
C SER A 19 8.01 8.62 -2.22
N ARG A 20 8.81 8.40 -1.17
CA ARG A 20 10.27 8.36 -1.30
C ARG A 20 10.68 7.18 -2.16
N THR A 21 11.48 7.43 -3.19
CA THR A 21 11.83 6.42 -4.19
C THR A 21 13.30 6.55 -4.59
N ASN A 22 13.93 5.40 -4.84
CA ASN A 22 15.24 5.35 -5.48
C ASN A 22 15.09 5.47 -6.99
N ALA A 23 15.62 6.54 -7.59
CA ALA A 23 15.65 6.74 -9.03
C ALA A 23 17.03 6.42 -9.65
N GLY A 24 18.05 6.09 -8.84
CA GLY A 24 19.40 5.82 -9.30
C GLY A 24 20.44 6.01 -8.18
N LEU A 25 21.71 5.78 -8.48
CA LEU A 25 22.79 6.04 -7.51
C LEU A 25 22.71 7.50 -7.02
N ASP A 26 22.56 7.68 -5.71
CA ASP A 26 22.39 8.97 -5.02
C ASP A 26 21.18 9.83 -5.42
N GLN A 27 20.20 9.26 -6.13
CA GLN A 27 18.99 9.97 -6.56
C GLN A 27 17.77 9.52 -5.76
N ILE A 28 17.58 10.14 -4.60
CA ILE A 28 16.34 10.01 -3.82
C ILE A 28 15.37 11.09 -4.27
N SER A 29 14.20 10.69 -4.75
CA SER A 29 13.18 11.59 -5.28
C SER A 29 11.78 11.17 -4.83
N THR A 30 10.81 12.04 -5.09
CA THR A 30 9.41 11.86 -4.70
C THR A 30 8.61 11.40 -5.92
N PHE A 31 8.09 10.17 -5.88
CA PHE A 31 7.19 9.63 -6.91
C PHE A 31 5.93 9.06 -6.27
N ARG A 32 4.78 9.34 -6.87
CA ARG A 32 3.50 8.79 -6.41
C ARG A 32 3.48 7.28 -6.69
N LYS A 33 3.11 6.50 -5.67
CA LYS A 33 3.01 5.03 -5.73
C LYS A 33 1.58 4.51 -5.60
N LEU A 34 0.60 5.40 -5.48
CA LEU A 34 -0.83 5.09 -5.50
C LEU A 34 -1.42 5.59 -6.81
N HIS A 35 -1.95 4.68 -7.64
CA HIS A 35 -2.56 5.00 -8.91
C HIS A 35 -4.04 4.66 -8.91
N ARG A 36 -4.88 5.65 -9.23
CA ARG A 36 -6.32 5.50 -9.34
C ARG A 36 -6.75 5.29 -10.80
N PHE A 37 -7.65 4.34 -11.00
CA PHE A 37 -8.39 4.07 -12.23
C PHE A 37 -9.88 4.05 -11.88
N GLU A 38 -10.63 5.03 -12.36
CA GLU A 38 -11.99 5.28 -11.88
C GLU A 38 -12.94 5.55 -13.05
N ILE A 39 -14.12 4.94 -13.00
CA ILE A 39 -15.30 5.28 -13.80
C ILE A 39 -16.43 5.50 -12.79
N PRO A 40 -16.77 6.76 -12.45
CA PRO A 40 -17.70 7.05 -11.37
C PRO A 40 -19.05 6.35 -11.55
N GLY A 41 -19.53 5.71 -10.48
CA GLY A 41 -20.79 4.96 -10.48
C GLY A 41 -20.72 3.55 -11.10
N ASP A 42 -19.54 3.15 -11.61
CA ASP A 42 -19.31 1.82 -12.16
C ASP A 42 -18.13 1.09 -11.49
N ARG A 43 -16.95 1.73 -11.38
CA ARG A 43 -15.78 1.09 -10.77
C ARG A 43 -14.77 2.08 -10.19
N VAL A 44 -14.14 1.64 -9.11
CA VAL A 44 -12.96 2.28 -8.52
C VAL A 44 -11.90 1.19 -8.35
N ILE A 45 -10.74 1.39 -8.99
CA ILE A 45 -9.60 0.47 -8.92
C ILE A 45 -8.35 1.27 -8.53
N VAL A 46 -7.63 0.79 -7.52
CA VAL A 46 -6.43 1.39 -6.95
C VAL A 46 -5.28 0.41 -7.07
N LEU A 47 -4.14 0.91 -7.54
CA LEU A 47 -2.89 0.15 -7.67
C LEU A 47 -1.80 0.82 -6.82
N LEU A 48 -1.26 0.10 -5.84
CA LEU A 48 -0.06 0.49 -5.11
C LEU A 48 1.16 -0.21 -5.71
N THR A 49 2.29 0.49 -5.81
CA THR A 49 3.49 -0.05 -6.47
C THR A 49 4.73 -0.01 -5.59
N ALA A 50 5.52 -1.08 -5.60
CA ALA A 50 6.85 -1.16 -4.99
C ALA A 50 7.83 -1.93 -5.89
N GLY A 51 9.13 -1.76 -5.64
CA GLY A 51 10.20 -2.37 -6.43
C GLY A 51 10.86 -1.37 -7.38
N ASN A 52 11.26 -1.83 -8.55
CA ASN A 52 11.92 -0.99 -9.55
C ASN A 52 10.95 0.06 -10.11
N LEU A 53 11.36 1.33 -10.08
CA LEU A 53 10.53 2.47 -10.51
C LEU A 53 10.19 2.41 -12.01
N ALA A 54 11.14 2.07 -12.87
CA ALA A 54 10.92 2.01 -14.32
C ALA A 54 9.94 0.89 -14.70
N ILE A 55 10.04 -0.26 -14.03
CA ILE A 55 9.13 -1.40 -14.22
C ILE A 55 7.71 -1.02 -13.78
N SER A 56 7.56 -0.51 -12.54
CA SER A 56 6.26 -0.13 -12.00
C SER A 56 5.58 0.99 -12.78
N GLN A 57 6.32 2.02 -13.21
CA GLN A 57 5.80 3.08 -14.09
C GLN A 57 5.38 2.54 -15.45
N SER A 58 6.17 1.63 -16.06
CA SER A 58 5.79 1.00 -17.32
C SER A 58 4.46 0.25 -17.20
N ILE A 59 4.27 -0.52 -16.13
CA ILE A 59 3.04 -1.27 -15.88
C ILE A 59 1.85 -0.32 -15.66
N ALA A 60 1.98 0.66 -14.74
CA ALA A 60 0.91 1.61 -14.46
C ALA A 60 0.53 2.46 -15.68
N SER A 61 1.50 2.81 -16.52
CA SER A 61 1.28 3.57 -17.76
C SER A 61 0.59 2.71 -18.81
N ASN A 62 1.02 1.46 -19.02
CA ASN A 62 0.37 0.53 -19.93
C ASN A 62 -1.11 0.34 -19.57
N LEU A 63 -1.41 0.10 -18.29
CA LEU A 63 -2.79 -0.04 -17.82
C LEU A 63 -3.64 1.21 -18.13
N ARG A 64 -3.06 2.41 -17.98
CA ARG A 64 -3.73 3.68 -18.28
C ARG A 64 -3.96 3.87 -19.77
N VAL A 65 -2.96 3.58 -20.60
CA VAL A 65 -3.07 3.64 -22.07
C VAL A 65 -4.15 2.69 -22.57
N MET A 66 -4.19 1.45 -22.05
CA MET A 66 -5.21 0.46 -22.42
C MET A 66 -6.63 0.94 -22.09
N MET A 67 -6.83 1.70 -21.01
CA MET A 67 -8.15 2.28 -20.69
C MET A 67 -8.62 3.35 -21.68
N HIS A 68 -7.71 3.98 -22.42
CA HIS A 68 -8.04 4.97 -23.44
C HIS A 68 -8.35 4.34 -24.81
N ASN A 69 -8.19 3.02 -24.96
CA ASN A 69 -8.54 2.29 -26.17
C ASN A 69 -9.81 1.43 -25.93
N PRO A 70 -10.98 1.81 -26.47
CA PRO A 70 -12.23 1.09 -26.26
C PRO A 70 -12.22 -0.36 -26.75
N ASP A 71 -11.43 -0.66 -27.78
CA ASP A 71 -11.36 -1.98 -28.42
C ASP A 71 -10.42 -2.95 -27.70
N GLU A 72 -9.67 -2.46 -26.70
CA GLU A 72 -8.76 -3.29 -25.91
C GLU A 72 -9.37 -3.70 -24.57
N LYS A 73 -9.07 -4.94 -24.17
CA LYS A 73 -9.35 -5.39 -22.80
C LYS A 73 -8.52 -4.56 -21.82
N SER A 74 -9.18 -3.83 -20.92
CA SER A 74 -8.55 -2.88 -20.00
C SER A 74 -9.24 -2.85 -18.64
N LEU A 75 -8.70 -2.11 -17.67
CA LEU A 75 -9.35 -1.91 -16.37
C LEU A 75 -10.74 -1.24 -16.50
N ALA A 76 -11.03 -0.59 -17.64
CA ALA A 76 -12.32 0.04 -17.92
C ALA A 76 -13.43 -0.96 -18.28
N ASN A 77 -13.11 -2.17 -18.73
CA ASN A 77 -14.09 -3.14 -19.25
C ASN A 77 -13.93 -4.57 -18.73
N VAL A 78 -12.95 -4.85 -17.87
CA VAL A 78 -12.87 -6.14 -17.16
C VAL A 78 -14.17 -6.38 -16.35
N PRO A 79 -14.67 -7.63 -16.31
CA PRO A 79 -15.98 -7.94 -15.71
C PRO A 79 -15.95 -8.00 -14.18
N ASN A 80 -14.79 -8.21 -13.57
CA ASN A 80 -14.64 -8.37 -12.12
C ASN A 80 -13.21 -8.08 -11.65
N MET A 81 -13.03 -7.91 -10.34
CA MET A 81 -11.73 -7.57 -9.76
C MET A 81 -10.69 -8.71 -9.91
N PHE A 82 -11.12 -9.97 -10.00
CA PHE A 82 -10.21 -11.07 -10.35
C PHE A 82 -9.66 -10.92 -11.77
N SER A 83 -10.49 -10.52 -12.73
CA SER A 83 -10.08 -10.23 -14.10
C SER A 83 -9.18 -9.00 -14.17
N ALA A 84 -9.39 -8.02 -13.29
CA ALA A 84 -8.49 -6.89 -13.11
C ALA A 84 -7.10 -7.36 -12.60
N ALA A 85 -7.05 -8.21 -11.58
CA ALA A 85 -5.80 -8.78 -11.06
C ALA A 85 -5.05 -9.60 -12.12
N LYS A 86 -5.78 -10.42 -12.90
CA LYS A 86 -5.20 -11.13 -14.05
C LYS A 86 -4.64 -10.17 -15.10
N LEU A 87 -5.35 -9.10 -15.44
CA LEU A 87 -4.87 -8.11 -16.39
C LEU A 87 -3.59 -7.40 -15.92
N VAL A 88 -3.50 -7.06 -14.63
CA VAL A 88 -2.27 -6.50 -14.03
C VAL A 88 -1.14 -7.51 -14.13
N GLY A 89 -1.37 -8.78 -13.77
CA GLY A 89 -0.40 -9.86 -13.90
C GLY A 89 0.08 -10.10 -15.34
N ASP A 90 -0.83 -10.06 -16.32
CA ASP A 90 -0.50 -10.15 -17.75
C ASP A 90 0.36 -8.96 -18.18
N THR A 91 0.07 -7.76 -17.67
CA THR A 91 0.88 -6.56 -17.93
C THR A 91 2.27 -6.65 -17.31
N VAL A 92 2.41 -7.20 -16.10
CA VAL A 92 3.71 -7.50 -15.47
C VAL A 92 4.53 -8.42 -16.39
N ARG A 93 3.92 -9.50 -16.88
CA ARG A 93 4.61 -10.46 -17.78
C ARG A 93 5.00 -9.83 -19.11
N LYS A 94 4.19 -8.92 -19.68
CA LYS A 94 4.54 -8.17 -20.89
C LYS A 94 5.77 -7.29 -20.68
N VAL A 95 5.84 -6.57 -19.56
CA VAL A 95 7.01 -5.73 -19.23
C VAL A 95 8.23 -6.61 -18.93
N HIS A 96 8.06 -7.74 -18.24
CA HIS A 96 9.11 -8.73 -18.05
C HIS A 96 9.68 -9.23 -19.37
N ALA A 97 8.83 -9.63 -20.33
CA ALA A 97 9.27 -10.11 -21.64
C ALA A 97 10.03 -9.04 -22.46
N ARG A 98 9.78 -7.75 -22.19
CA ARG A 98 10.47 -6.64 -22.84
C ARG A 98 11.83 -6.33 -22.20
N ASP A 99 11.88 -6.30 -20.86
CA ASP A 99 13.00 -5.67 -20.14
C ASP A 99 13.90 -6.64 -19.37
N ALA A 100 13.41 -7.83 -18.99
CA ALA A 100 14.10 -8.67 -17.99
C ALA A 100 15.48 -9.14 -18.44
N ASP A 101 15.64 -9.51 -19.73
CA ASP A 101 16.94 -9.96 -20.26
C ASP A 101 17.95 -8.82 -20.26
N SER A 102 17.57 -7.63 -20.74
CA SER A 102 18.44 -6.45 -20.70
C SER A 102 18.79 -6.04 -19.28
N LEU A 103 17.83 -6.02 -18.35
CA LEU A 103 18.11 -5.71 -16.94
C LEU A 103 19.12 -6.70 -16.35
N LYS A 104 18.98 -7.99 -16.65
CA LYS A 104 19.89 -9.04 -16.20
C LYS A 104 21.31 -8.85 -16.73
N ASP A 105 21.48 -8.42 -17.98
CA ASP A 105 22.80 -8.12 -18.56
C ASP A 105 23.52 -6.98 -17.82
N PHE A 106 22.77 -6.04 -17.24
CA PHE A 106 23.30 -4.98 -16.38
C PHE A 106 23.33 -5.35 -14.87
N GLY A 107 23.06 -6.61 -14.52
CA GLY A 107 23.06 -7.09 -13.13
C GLY A 107 21.89 -6.56 -12.28
N ILE A 108 20.80 -6.14 -12.92
CA ILE A 108 19.60 -5.62 -12.26
C ILE A 108 18.52 -6.70 -12.25
N GLU A 109 17.99 -7.02 -11.07
CA GLU A 109 16.89 -7.98 -10.95
C GLU A 109 15.55 -7.35 -11.40
N PHE A 110 14.74 -8.11 -12.14
CA PHE A 110 13.36 -7.75 -12.41
C PHE A 110 12.52 -7.90 -11.13
N ASN A 111 12.30 -6.80 -10.43
CA ASN A 111 11.59 -6.80 -9.15
C ASN A 111 10.46 -5.77 -9.15
N VAL A 112 9.22 -6.27 -9.01
CA VAL A 112 8.02 -5.44 -8.85
C VAL A 112 7.00 -6.17 -7.99
N ASN A 113 6.39 -5.43 -7.06
CA ASN A 113 5.31 -5.94 -6.24
C ASN A 113 4.20 -4.89 -6.19
N MET A 114 2.95 -5.33 -6.29
CA MET A 114 1.81 -4.41 -6.39
C MET A 114 0.64 -4.87 -5.54
N ILE A 115 -0.04 -3.92 -4.92
CA ILE A 115 -1.34 -4.17 -4.29
C ILE A 115 -2.40 -3.62 -5.22
N LEU A 116 -3.32 -4.47 -5.66
CA LEU A 116 -4.48 -4.06 -6.46
C LEU A 116 -5.72 -4.20 -5.59
N GLY A 117 -6.48 -3.13 -5.40
CA GLY A 117 -7.75 -3.21 -4.69
C GLY A 117 -8.79 -2.30 -5.31
N GLY A 118 -10.06 -2.56 -5.00
CA GLY A 118 -11.14 -1.76 -5.55
C GLY A 118 -12.47 -2.52 -5.55
N GLN A 119 -13.45 -1.91 -6.21
CA GLN A 119 -14.77 -2.47 -6.40
C GLN A 119 -15.26 -2.17 -7.81
N ILE A 120 -15.88 -3.17 -8.42
CA ILE A 120 -16.64 -3.05 -9.67
C ILE A 120 -18.10 -3.28 -9.31
N LYS A 121 -19.01 -2.49 -9.88
CA LYS A 121 -20.44 -2.55 -9.62
C LYS A 121 -20.98 -3.98 -9.69
N GLY A 122 -21.66 -4.40 -8.63
CA GLY A 122 -22.23 -5.74 -8.50
C GLY A 122 -21.29 -6.77 -7.85
N GLU A 123 -20.06 -6.40 -7.49
CA GLU A 123 -19.18 -7.20 -6.65
C GLU A 123 -18.91 -6.50 -5.32
N GLU A 124 -18.52 -7.27 -4.30
CA GLU A 124 -17.91 -6.74 -3.09
C GLU A 124 -16.53 -6.13 -3.40
N PRO A 125 -16.02 -5.19 -2.58
CA PRO A 125 -14.65 -4.73 -2.70
C PRO A 125 -13.66 -5.87 -2.45
N ARG A 126 -12.61 -5.94 -3.28
CA ARG A 126 -11.60 -7.00 -3.26
C ARG A 126 -10.19 -6.41 -3.26
N LEU A 127 -9.23 -7.15 -2.72
CA LEU A 127 -7.85 -6.71 -2.53
C LEU A 127 -6.89 -7.87 -2.87
N PHE A 128 -5.89 -7.60 -3.69
CA PHE A 128 -4.95 -8.57 -4.23
C PHE A 128 -3.51 -8.11 -4.04
N ASN A 129 -2.61 -9.08 -3.89
CA ASN A 129 -1.18 -8.89 -3.92
C ASN A 129 -0.60 -9.54 -5.18
N VAL A 130 -0.01 -8.76 -6.08
CA VAL A 130 0.52 -9.20 -7.38
C VAL A 130 2.06 -9.23 -7.32
N TYR A 131 2.63 -10.41 -7.58
CA TYR A 131 4.06 -10.66 -7.50
C TYR A 131 4.79 -10.41 -8.83
N SER A 132 6.13 -10.34 -8.80
CA SER A 132 6.99 -10.14 -10.00
C SER A 132 6.75 -11.17 -11.11
N ALA A 133 6.29 -12.38 -10.77
CA ALA A 133 5.97 -13.42 -11.75
C ALA A 133 4.58 -13.23 -12.39
N GLY A 134 3.83 -12.19 -12.02
CA GLY A 134 2.49 -11.87 -12.50
C GLY A 134 1.39 -12.78 -11.96
N ASN A 135 1.68 -13.69 -11.04
CA ASN A 135 0.67 -14.37 -10.22
C ASN A 135 0.27 -13.49 -9.03
N PHE A 136 -0.83 -13.84 -8.37
CA PHE A 136 -1.37 -13.05 -7.27
C PHE A 136 -2.11 -13.91 -6.25
N ILE A 137 -2.29 -13.36 -5.05
CA ILE A 137 -3.19 -13.87 -4.01
C ILE A 137 -4.21 -12.80 -3.63
N GLU A 138 -5.28 -13.21 -2.95
CA GLU A 138 -6.38 -12.35 -2.54
C GLU A 138 -6.48 -12.28 -1.01
N ALA A 139 -6.84 -11.11 -0.48
CA ALA A 139 -7.08 -10.90 0.94
C ALA A 139 -8.40 -11.56 1.38
N THR A 140 -8.38 -12.21 2.54
CA THR A 140 -9.53 -12.86 3.18
C THR A 140 -9.87 -12.16 4.50
N GLU A 141 -10.89 -12.62 5.21
CA GLU A 141 -11.17 -12.10 6.56
C GLU A 141 -10.03 -12.41 7.54
N GLU A 142 -9.36 -13.56 7.40
CA GLU A 142 -8.23 -13.98 8.24
C GLU A 142 -6.92 -13.28 7.86
N THR A 143 -6.79 -12.82 6.61
CA THR A 143 -5.64 -12.03 6.15
C THR A 143 -6.16 -10.79 5.42
N PRO A 144 -6.62 -9.77 6.16
CA PRO A 144 -7.37 -8.64 5.61
C PRO A 144 -6.49 -7.56 4.99
N TYR A 145 -5.17 -7.68 5.04
CA TYR A 145 -4.27 -6.65 4.54
C TYR A 145 -3.05 -7.22 3.84
N PHE A 146 -2.47 -6.40 2.95
CA PHE A 146 -1.18 -6.66 2.33
C PHE A 146 -0.25 -5.47 2.52
N GLN A 147 1.05 -5.77 2.56
CA GLN A 147 2.11 -4.78 2.60
C GLN A 147 3.13 -5.08 1.50
N ILE A 148 3.68 -4.03 0.90
CA ILE A 148 4.76 -4.12 -0.11
C ILE A 148 5.88 -3.14 0.22
N GLY A 149 7.12 -3.49 -0.16
CA GLY A 149 8.32 -2.72 0.20
C GLY A 149 8.85 -3.06 1.61
N GLU A 150 9.31 -2.05 2.35
CA GLU A 150 9.89 -2.14 3.70
C GLU A 150 8.82 -2.35 4.78
N SER A 151 8.13 -3.48 4.73
CA SER A 151 6.90 -3.74 5.49
C SER A 151 7.10 -4.16 6.96
N LYS A 152 8.28 -4.66 7.32
CA LYS A 152 8.51 -5.34 8.61
C LYS A 152 8.32 -4.43 9.83
N TYR A 153 8.73 -3.16 9.73
CA TYR A 153 8.69 -2.20 10.85
C TYR A 153 7.27 -1.82 11.27
N GLY A 154 6.38 -1.66 10.28
CA GLY A 154 4.99 -1.29 10.49
C GLY A 154 4.04 -2.47 10.70
N LYS A 155 4.50 -3.71 10.51
CA LYS A 155 3.66 -4.92 10.63
C LYS A 155 3.08 -5.14 12.05
N PRO A 156 3.84 -4.99 13.15
CA PRO A 156 3.34 -5.37 14.48
C PRO A 156 2.10 -4.60 14.96
N ILE A 157 1.91 -3.34 14.53
CA ILE A 157 0.70 -2.59 14.91
C ILE A 157 -0.51 -3.04 14.09
N LEU A 158 -0.31 -3.43 12.82
CA LEU A 158 -1.37 -3.98 11.99
C LEU A 158 -1.85 -5.31 12.55
N ASP A 159 -0.92 -6.22 12.89
CA ASP A 159 -1.23 -7.53 13.51
C ASP A 159 -2.01 -7.41 14.83
N ARG A 160 -1.87 -6.30 15.56
CA ARG A 160 -2.49 -6.10 16.88
C ARG A 160 -3.84 -5.40 16.84
N VAL A 161 -4.17 -4.73 15.74
CA VAL A 161 -5.30 -3.80 15.68
C VAL A 161 -6.24 -4.12 14.54
N ILE A 162 -5.73 -4.59 13.38
CA ILE A 162 -6.57 -4.89 12.22
C ILE A 162 -7.27 -6.23 12.43
N GLU A 163 -8.33 -6.19 13.23
CA GLU A 163 -9.24 -7.29 13.54
C GLU A 163 -10.65 -6.75 13.78
N GLY A 164 -11.67 -7.60 13.59
CA GLY A 164 -13.06 -7.24 13.85
C GLY A 164 -13.63 -6.15 12.92
N ASP A 165 -14.66 -5.46 13.42
CA ASP A 165 -15.44 -4.49 12.66
C ASP A 165 -14.98 -3.04 12.93
N LEU A 166 -13.76 -2.72 12.49
CA LEU A 166 -13.23 -1.36 12.56
C LEU A 166 -13.87 -0.43 11.51
N SER A 167 -14.04 0.84 11.88
CA SER A 167 -14.36 1.90 10.91
C SER A 167 -13.19 2.18 9.95
N LEU A 168 -13.47 2.78 8.78
CA LEU A 168 -12.42 3.21 7.85
C LEU A 168 -11.43 4.18 8.51
N ASP A 169 -11.91 5.07 9.39
CA ASP A 169 -11.08 6.02 10.13
C ASP A 169 -10.11 5.32 11.10
N GLU A 170 -10.56 4.26 11.77
CA GLU A 170 -9.71 3.47 12.67
C GLU A 170 -8.64 2.69 11.90
N VAL A 171 -9.00 2.11 10.76
CA VAL A 171 -8.06 1.45 9.85
C VAL A 171 -7.04 2.45 9.31
N ALA A 172 -7.47 3.63 8.84
CA ALA A 172 -6.59 4.68 8.35
C ALA A 172 -5.62 5.16 9.43
N LYS A 173 -6.11 5.39 10.66
CA LYS A 173 -5.30 5.72 11.83
C LYS A 173 -4.25 4.64 12.11
N CYS A 174 -4.61 3.36 12.05
CA CYS A 174 -3.68 2.26 12.23
C CYS A 174 -2.59 2.24 11.13
N CYS A 175 -2.97 2.41 9.86
CA CYS A 175 -2.05 2.52 8.73
C CYS A 175 -1.06 3.69 8.90
N LEU A 176 -1.52 4.84 9.40
CA LEU A 176 -0.64 5.99 9.66
C LEU A 176 0.36 5.73 10.80
N ILE A 177 -0.04 5.03 11.86
CA ILE A 177 0.87 4.60 12.94
C ILE A 177 1.89 3.59 12.42
N SER A 178 1.44 2.66 11.57
CA SER A 178 2.30 1.71 10.86
C SER A 178 3.37 2.45 10.04
N MET A 179 2.96 3.49 9.30
CA MET A 179 3.85 4.33 8.50
C MET A 179 4.81 5.15 9.37
N ASP A 180 4.37 5.73 10.49
CA ASP A 180 5.26 6.46 11.42
C ASP A 180 6.38 5.55 11.96
N SER A 181 6.03 4.33 12.36
CA SER A 181 6.99 3.33 12.85
C SER A 181 8.04 3.03 11.77
N THR A 182 7.60 2.83 10.53
CA THR A 182 8.50 2.57 9.40
C THR A 182 9.40 3.76 9.08
N ILE A 183 8.87 4.99 9.01
CA ILE A 183 9.66 6.21 8.73
C ILE A 183 10.73 6.43 9.80
N LYS A 184 10.40 6.19 11.08
CA LYS A 184 11.36 6.33 12.19
C LYS A 184 12.49 5.32 12.13
N SER A 185 12.27 4.13 11.57
CA SER A 185 13.22 3.02 11.59
C SER A 185 13.93 2.77 10.26
N ASN A 186 13.45 3.33 9.15
CA ASN A 186 14.04 3.11 7.82
C ASN A 186 13.93 4.37 6.94
N LEU A 187 15.08 5.00 6.67
CA LEU A 187 15.19 6.23 5.87
C LEU A 187 14.76 6.09 4.41
N SER A 188 14.61 4.86 3.93
CA SER A 188 14.19 4.58 2.55
C SER A 188 12.70 4.79 2.33
N VAL A 189 11.94 5.03 3.40
CA VAL A 189 10.50 5.35 3.41
C VAL A 189 10.34 6.81 3.83
N GLY A 190 9.43 7.54 3.18
CA GLY A 190 9.29 8.94 3.51
C GLY A 190 8.07 9.65 2.92
N LEU A 191 7.80 10.80 3.52
CA LEU A 191 6.79 11.77 3.12
C LEU A 191 7.08 12.38 1.73
N PRO A 192 6.05 12.91 1.04
CA PRO A 192 4.64 12.88 1.42
C PRO A 192 4.00 11.47 1.34
N LEU A 193 2.86 11.27 2.00
CA LEU A 193 2.05 10.06 1.92
C LEU A 193 0.79 10.29 1.11
N ASP A 194 0.36 9.26 0.39
CA ASP A 194 -0.87 9.25 -0.39
C ASP A 194 -1.86 8.29 0.31
N LEU A 195 -2.86 8.86 1.01
CA LEU A 195 -3.89 8.12 1.76
C LEU A 195 -5.22 8.16 0.99
N MET A 196 -5.84 7.01 0.80
CA MET A 196 -7.17 6.88 0.21
C MET A 196 -8.02 5.91 1.02
N CYS A 197 -9.23 6.33 1.35
CA CYS A 197 -10.25 5.49 1.97
C CYS A 197 -11.41 5.33 0.98
N TYR A 198 -11.93 4.11 0.88
CA TYR A 198 -12.99 3.74 -0.04
C TYR A 198 -14.09 3.02 0.74
N GLU A 199 -15.27 3.60 0.74
CA GLU A 199 -16.48 3.04 1.36
C GLU A 199 -17.15 2.07 0.39
N ASN A 200 -17.63 0.95 0.91
CA ASN A 200 -18.38 -0.05 0.15
C ASN A 200 -19.51 0.59 -0.66
N ASP A 201 -19.68 0.12 -1.89
CA ASP A 201 -20.77 0.48 -2.79
C ASP A 201 -20.82 1.97 -3.20
N SER A 202 -19.87 2.79 -2.73
CA SER A 202 -19.78 4.19 -3.12
C SER A 202 -19.48 4.36 -4.61
N LEU A 203 -18.70 3.43 -5.20
CA LEU A 203 -18.26 3.43 -6.61
C LEU A 203 -17.70 4.79 -7.10
N THR A 204 -17.18 5.59 -6.16
CA THR A 204 -16.52 6.87 -6.43
C THR A 204 -15.52 7.16 -5.31
N VAL A 205 -14.46 7.92 -5.61
CA VAL A 205 -13.48 8.30 -4.59
C VAL A 205 -13.86 9.62 -3.94
N THR A 206 -14.25 9.58 -2.67
CA THR A 206 -14.61 10.76 -1.87
C THR A 206 -13.54 11.12 -0.84
N GLN A 207 -12.77 10.15 -0.35
CA GLN A 207 -11.80 10.33 0.74
C GLN A 207 -10.38 10.07 0.22
N HIS A 208 -9.69 11.16 -0.15
CA HIS A 208 -8.30 11.13 -0.62
C HIS A 208 -7.52 12.30 -0.04
N LYS A 209 -6.33 12.03 0.50
CA LYS A 209 -5.49 13.04 1.16
C LYS A 209 -4.00 12.80 0.87
N LEU A 210 -3.34 13.84 0.39
CA LEU A 210 -1.88 13.94 0.40
C LEU A 210 -1.43 14.52 1.74
N ILE A 211 -0.57 13.79 2.44
CA ILE A 211 -0.07 14.12 3.79
C ILE A 211 1.42 14.48 3.66
N ASP A 212 1.75 15.74 3.84
CA ASP A 212 3.15 16.20 3.82
C ASP A 212 3.74 16.31 5.24
N GLN A 213 4.92 16.91 5.36
CA GLN A 213 5.60 17.09 6.64
C GLN A 213 4.96 18.11 7.58
N HIS A 214 4.00 18.90 7.09
CA HIS A 214 3.31 19.94 7.85
C HIS A 214 1.85 19.56 8.16
N ASP A 215 1.39 18.36 7.76
CA ASP A 215 0.01 17.94 8.02
C ASP A 215 -0.27 17.89 9.55
N PRO A 216 -1.23 18.72 10.03
CA PRO A 216 -1.41 18.90 11.47
C PRO A 216 -1.94 17.65 12.16
N TYR A 217 -2.75 16.85 11.46
CA TYR A 217 -3.26 15.60 12.01
C TYR A 217 -2.14 14.56 12.13
N PHE A 218 -1.35 14.37 11.07
CA PHE A 218 -0.25 13.41 11.08
C PHE A 218 0.81 13.78 12.13
N LEU A 219 1.16 15.07 12.27
CA LEU A 219 2.05 15.51 13.34
C LEU A 219 1.47 15.20 14.73
N SER A 220 0.19 15.51 14.95
CA SER A 220 -0.47 15.29 16.24
C SER A 220 -0.52 13.82 16.64
N ILE A 221 -0.90 12.91 15.73
CA ILE A 221 -1.00 11.49 16.06
C ILE A 221 0.38 10.87 16.34
N ARG A 222 1.43 11.31 15.64
CA ARG A 222 2.80 10.79 15.83
C ARG A 222 3.37 11.19 17.18
N GLU A 223 3.13 12.44 17.58
CA GLU A 223 3.52 12.95 18.89
C GLU A 223 2.78 12.21 20.01
N ARG A 224 1.43 12.18 19.94
CA ARG A 224 0.58 11.53 20.94
C ARG A 224 0.90 10.05 21.08
N TRP A 225 1.03 9.32 19.96
CA TRP A 225 1.37 7.90 19.96
C TRP A 225 2.73 7.64 20.64
N GLY A 226 3.75 8.44 20.30
CA GLY A 226 5.08 8.33 20.92
C GLY A 226 5.06 8.61 22.43
N GLN A 227 4.30 9.61 22.88
CA GLN A 227 4.14 9.93 24.30
C GLN A 227 3.42 8.80 25.06
N GLN A 228 2.32 8.28 24.52
CA GLN A 228 1.57 7.20 25.18
C GLN A 228 2.36 5.90 25.25
N LEU A 229 3.12 5.53 24.21
CA LEU A 229 3.99 4.35 24.26
C LEU A 229 5.04 4.45 25.36
N ARG A 230 5.66 5.61 25.55
CA ARG A 230 6.62 5.84 26.65
C ARG A 230 5.96 5.76 28.02
N LYS A 231 4.74 6.30 28.15
CA LYS A 231 3.97 6.21 29.38
C LYS A 231 3.68 4.76 29.75
N VAL A 232 3.11 4.00 28.81
CA VAL A 232 2.82 2.56 29.02
C VAL A 232 4.10 1.79 29.37
N PHE A 233 5.22 2.06 28.68
CA PHE A 233 6.50 1.42 28.99
C PHE A 233 6.95 1.69 30.43
N ASN A 234 6.84 2.93 30.92
CA ASN A 234 7.23 3.30 32.29
C ASN A 234 6.29 2.73 33.36
N GLU A 235 5.07 2.33 32.99
CA GLU A 235 4.11 1.68 33.88
C GLU A 235 4.33 0.15 33.97
N LEU A 236 5.15 -0.43 33.08
CA LEU A 236 5.49 -1.84 33.15
C LEU A 236 6.41 -2.12 34.35
N PRO A 237 6.21 -3.25 35.05
CA PRO A 237 7.07 -3.64 36.16
C PRO A 237 8.50 -3.91 35.66
N ASN A 238 9.49 -3.54 36.48
CA ASN A 238 10.88 -3.90 36.22
C ASN A 238 11.05 -5.44 36.22
N PRO A 239 11.99 -5.99 35.44
CA PRO A 239 12.27 -7.43 35.44
C PRO A 239 12.70 -7.92 36.83
N LEU A 240 12.03 -8.95 37.35
CA LEU A 240 12.31 -9.56 38.66
C LEU A 240 13.53 -10.52 38.65
N TYR A 241 14.36 -10.49 37.60
CA TYR A 241 15.52 -11.37 37.46
C TYR A 241 16.72 -10.93 38.32
N TRP A 242 16.70 -9.69 38.80
CA TRP A 242 17.78 -9.10 39.57
C TRP A 242 17.31 -8.88 41.00
N ASP A 243 18.04 -9.42 41.98
CA ASP A 243 17.88 -9.02 43.37
C ASP A 243 18.34 -7.58 43.48
N HIS A 244 17.40 -6.65 43.41
CA HIS A 244 17.67 -5.27 43.80
C HIS A 244 17.82 -5.25 45.32
N PRO A 245 19.02 -4.94 45.87
CA PRO A 245 19.17 -4.81 47.31
C PRO A 245 18.15 -3.77 47.80
N PRO A 246 17.51 -4.00 48.96
CA PRO A 246 16.56 -3.03 49.51
C PRO A 246 17.27 -1.69 49.68
N SER A 247 16.69 -0.65 49.07
CA SER A 247 17.11 0.75 49.18
C SER A 247 17.02 1.27 50.61
#